data_AF-A0A537J4H8-F1
#
_entry.id   AF-A0A537J4H8-F1
#
_cell.length_a   1.000
_cell.length_b   1.000
_cell.length_c   1.000
_cell.angle_alpha   90.00
_cell.angle_beta   90.00
_cell.angle_gamma   90.00
#
_symmetry.space_group_name_H-M   'P 1'
#
loop_
_entity.id
_entity.type
_entity.pdbx_description
1 polymer ?
#
loop_
_entity_poly.entity_id
_entity_poly.type
_entity_poly.pdbx_seq_one_letter_code
_entity_poly.pdbx_strand_id
1 'polypeptide(L)'
;MKISFEKYQGTGNDFVIVDNRKKEYLALTASHIRHICDRRFGIGSDGLMLLNERNGHDFEMKYYNADGREGSMCGNGGRCLVKFAYQLGIHKTLYHFIAADGPHEAEIDTDG
;
A
#
# COMPACT_ATOMS: atom_id res chain seq x y z
N MET A 1 19.12 5.50 -1.70
CA MET A 1 17.81 5.94 -2.23
C MET A 1 17.04 6.56 -1.09
N LYS A 2 16.40 7.71 -1.30
CA LYS A 2 15.51 8.34 -0.30
C LYS A 2 14.08 8.05 -0.74
N ILE A 3 13.30 7.39 0.12
CA ILE A 3 11.88 7.10 -0.11
C ILE A 3 11.08 7.90 0.92
N SER A 4 10.08 8.64 0.46
CA SER A 4 9.04 9.17 1.34
C SER A 4 7.97 8.10 1.54
N PHE A 5 7.66 7.79 2.78
CA PHE A 5 6.69 6.75 3.12
C PHE A 5 5.82 7.20 4.29
N GLU A 6 4.69 6.54 4.44
CA GLU A 6 3.87 6.59 5.65
C GLU A 6 3.74 5.19 6.24
N LYS A 7 3.60 5.13 7.57
CA LYS A 7 3.45 3.87 8.29
C LYS A 7 2.03 3.75 8.79
N TYR A 8 1.37 2.67 8.39
CA TYR A 8 0.01 2.33 8.79
C TYR A 8 -0.04 0.98 9.49
N GLN A 9 -1.11 0.76 10.25
CA GLN A 9 -1.46 -0.57 10.74
C GLN A 9 -2.98 -0.75 10.73
N GLY A 10 -3.42 -1.97 10.45
CA GLY A 10 -4.80 -2.41 10.60
C GLY A 10 -4.84 -3.63 11.50
N THR A 11 -5.46 -3.49 12.69
CA THR A 11 -5.63 -4.56 13.68
C THR A 11 -4.33 -5.32 13.99
N GLY A 12 -3.21 -4.60 14.11
CA GLY A 12 -1.89 -5.16 14.42
C GLY A 12 -1.07 -5.63 13.21
N ASN A 13 -1.65 -5.69 12.01
CA ASN A 13 -0.90 -5.92 10.77
C ASN A 13 -0.40 -4.58 10.22
N ASP A 14 0.92 -4.41 10.10
CA ASP A 14 1.55 -3.11 9.81
C ASP A 14 2.22 -3.04 8.43
N PHE A 15 2.11 -1.87 7.80
CA PHE A 15 2.55 -1.65 6.42
C PHE A 15 3.33 -0.35 6.28
N VAL A 16 4.40 -0.41 5.49
CA VAL A 16 5.02 0.78 4.89
C VAL A 16 4.29 1.06 3.59
N ILE A 17 3.69 2.25 3.46
CA ILE A 17 2.93 2.65 2.28
C ILE A 17 3.65 3.80 1.58
N VAL A 18 3.73 3.73 0.25
CA VAL A 18 4.41 4.72 -0.60
C VAL A 18 3.48 5.17 -1.72
N ASP A 19 3.38 6.48 -1.92
CA ASP A 19 2.75 7.06 -3.13
C ASP A 19 3.67 6.84 -4.32
N ASN A 20 3.27 5.96 -5.24
CA ASN A 20 3.99 5.65 -6.45
C ASN A 20 3.20 6.04 -7.71
N ARG A 21 2.27 7.00 -7.61
CA ARG A 21 1.52 7.51 -8.76
C ARG A 21 2.43 8.11 -9.83
N LYS A 22 3.54 8.73 -9.43
CA LYS A 22 4.58 9.26 -10.32
C LYS A 22 5.56 8.21 -10.88
N LYS A 23 5.40 6.93 -10.51
CA LYS A 23 6.22 5.80 -10.98
C LYS A 23 7.71 5.95 -10.64
N GLU A 24 8.03 6.52 -9.49
CA GLU A 24 9.40 6.75 -9.03
C GLU A 24 10.06 5.47 -8.47
N TYR A 25 9.26 4.47 -8.05
CA TYR A 25 9.73 3.29 -7.32
C TYR A 25 9.59 1.97 -8.11
N LEU A 26 9.68 2.03 -9.45
CA LEU A 26 9.55 0.85 -10.32
C LEU A 26 10.70 -0.17 -10.18
N ALA A 27 11.86 0.26 -9.68
CA ALA A 27 13.07 -0.56 -9.57
C ALA A 27 13.29 -1.17 -8.17
N LEU A 28 12.25 -1.25 -7.33
CA LEU A 28 12.34 -1.92 -6.05
C LEU A 28 12.58 -3.43 -6.25
N THR A 29 13.64 -3.93 -5.62
CA THR A 29 14.02 -5.34 -5.64
C THR A 29 13.54 -6.02 -4.37
N ALA A 30 13.47 -7.36 -4.37
CA ALA A 30 13.17 -8.12 -3.15
C ALA A 30 14.18 -7.88 -2.01
N SER A 31 15.44 -7.50 -2.30
CA SER A 31 16.39 -7.12 -1.26
C SER A 31 16.07 -5.75 -0.65
N HIS A 32 15.66 -4.76 -1.47
CA HIS A 32 15.19 -3.46 -0.97
C HIS A 32 13.97 -3.63 -0.07
N ILE A 33 12.98 -4.43 -0.49
CA ILE A 33 11.76 -4.66 0.26
C ILE A 33 12.06 -5.36 1.60
N ARG A 34 12.86 -6.44 1.58
CA ARG A 34 13.29 -7.12 2.81
C ARG A 34 13.98 -6.19 3.79
N HIS A 35 14.87 -5.32 3.29
CA HIS A 35 15.54 -4.35 4.14
C HIS A 35 14.58 -3.31 4.72
N ILE A 36 13.62 -2.82 3.94
CA ILE A 36 12.59 -1.89 4.42
C ILE A 36 11.75 -2.54 5.54
N CYS A 37 11.31 -3.78 5.34
CA CYS A 37 10.45 -4.51 6.26
C CYS A 37 11.20 -5.10 7.47
N ASP A 38 12.55 -5.10 7.48
CA ASP A 38 13.33 -5.57 8.62
C ASP A 38 13.05 -4.70 9.86
N ARG A 39 12.63 -5.33 10.96
CA ARG A 39 12.21 -4.64 12.18
C ARG A 39 13.33 -4.06 13.03
N ARG A 40 14.59 -4.47 12.80
CA ARG A 40 15.74 -4.03 13.59
C ARG A 40 16.63 -3.05 12.83
N PHE A 41 16.81 -3.29 11.55
CA PHE A 41 17.73 -2.56 10.69
C PHE A 41 17.03 -1.77 9.58
N GLY A 42 15.71 -1.93 9.44
CA GLY A 42 14.86 -1.20 8.51
C GLY A 42 13.83 -0.32 9.22
N ILE A 43 12.71 -0.07 8.54
CA ILE A 43 11.54 0.61 9.10
C ILE A 43 10.73 -0.37 9.96
N GLY A 44 10.71 -1.64 9.55
CA GLY A 44 9.96 -2.71 10.19
C GLY A 44 8.49 -2.72 9.80
N SER A 45 8.02 -3.78 9.13
CA SER A 45 6.61 -3.98 8.80
C SER A 45 6.34 -5.42 8.38
N ASP A 46 5.07 -5.82 8.34
CA ASP A 46 4.64 -7.09 7.75
C ASP A 46 4.69 -7.05 6.20
N GLY A 47 4.63 -5.86 5.62
CA GLY A 47 4.88 -5.67 4.19
C GLY A 47 5.02 -4.21 3.74
N LEU A 48 5.19 -4.05 2.42
CA LEU A 48 5.26 -2.79 1.70
C LEU A 48 4.09 -2.71 0.72
N MET A 49 3.41 -1.57 0.67
CA MET A 49 2.40 -1.26 -0.34
C MET A 49 2.81 -0.05 -1.17
N LEU A 50 2.64 -0.15 -2.48
CA LEU A 50 2.70 0.98 -3.40
C LEU A 50 1.28 1.31 -3.86
N LEU A 51 0.92 2.58 -3.77
CA LEU A 51 -0.27 3.14 -4.42
C LEU A 51 0.12 3.61 -5.82
N ASN A 52 -0.37 2.95 -6.86
CA ASN A 52 -0.09 3.27 -8.25
C ASN A 52 -1.32 3.89 -8.94
N GLU A 53 -1.09 4.60 -10.05
CA GLU A 53 -2.18 4.96 -10.96
C GLU A 53 -2.58 3.77 -11.83
N ARG A 54 -3.89 3.62 -12.07
CA ARG A 54 -4.44 2.61 -12.98
C ARG A 54 -5.66 3.14 -13.70
N ASN A 55 -5.64 3.11 -15.03
CA ASN A 55 -6.81 3.49 -15.83
C ASN A 55 -8.02 2.62 -15.48
N GLY A 56 -9.18 3.27 -15.32
CA GLY A 56 -10.45 2.62 -14.98
C GLY A 56 -10.63 2.27 -13.51
N HIS A 57 -9.68 2.61 -12.63
CA HIS A 57 -9.76 2.41 -11.19
C HIS A 57 -9.28 3.68 -10.47
N ASP A 58 -9.61 3.81 -9.19
CA ASP A 58 -9.18 4.94 -8.36
C ASP A 58 -7.68 4.88 -8.06
N PHE A 59 -7.16 3.66 -7.90
CA PHE A 59 -5.74 3.35 -7.79
C PHE A 59 -5.51 1.85 -8.01
N GLU A 60 -4.23 1.46 -8.11
CA GLU A 60 -3.77 0.08 -8.01
C GLU A 60 -2.99 -0.11 -6.71
N MET A 61 -3.32 -1.20 -6.01
CA MET A 61 -2.60 -1.71 -4.85
C MET A 61 -1.54 -2.70 -5.33
N LYS A 62 -0.26 -2.32 -5.21
CA LYS A 62 0.83 -3.28 -5.38
C LYS A 62 1.44 -3.62 -4.03
N TYR A 63 1.24 -4.86 -3.59
CA TYR A 63 1.62 -5.32 -2.27
C TYR A 63 2.78 -6.31 -2.31
N TYR A 64 3.75 -6.10 -1.43
CA TYR A 64 4.86 -7.02 -1.21
C TYR A 64 4.89 -7.44 0.26
N ASN A 65 5.03 -8.74 0.50
CA ASN A 65 5.29 -9.26 1.84
C ASN A 65 6.69 -8.86 2.31
N ALA A 66 6.94 -8.97 3.62
CA ALA A 66 8.25 -8.69 4.23
C ALA A 66 9.42 -9.49 3.62
N ASP A 67 9.16 -10.64 2.99
CA ASP A 67 10.18 -11.43 2.28
C ASP A 67 10.55 -10.90 0.89
N GLY A 68 9.88 -9.84 0.44
CA GLY A 68 10.10 -9.17 -0.85
C GLY A 68 9.34 -9.77 -2.02
N ARG A 69 8.51 -10.81 -1.81
CA ARG A 69 7.64 -11.37 -2.85
C ARG A 69 6.31 -10.64 -2.91
N GLU A 70 5.76 -10.54 -4.11
CA GLU A 70 4.42 -9.97 -4.33
C GLU A 70 3.38 -10.83 -3.61
N GLY A 71 2.50 -10.16 -2.86
CA GLY A 71 1.38 -10.78 -2.16
C GLY A 71 0.05 -10.45 -2.83
N SER A 72 -0.99 -11.18 -2.44
CA SER A 72 -2.38 -10.85 -2.80
C SER A 72 -2.95 -9.75 -1.91
N MET A 73 -4.16 -9.28 -2.21
CA MET A 73 -4.85 -8.32 -1.36
C MET A 73 -5.10 -8.94 0.04
N CYS A 74 -4.98 -8.11 1.08
CA CYS A 74 -5.48 -8.45 2.41
C CYS A 74 -6.35 -7.31 2.94
N GLY A 75 -7.44 -7.64 3.63
CA GLY A 75 -8.41 -6.64 4.10
C GLY A 75 -7.79 -5.55 4.98
N ASN A 76 -6.78 -5.89 5.79
CA ASN A 76 -6.07 -4.91 6.62
C ASN A 76 -5.27 -3.92 5.76
N GLY A 77 -4.57 -4.42 4.74
CA GLY A 77 -3.83 -3.60 3.78
C GLY A 77 -4.76 -2.72 2.97
N GLY A 78 -5.87 -3.26 2.47
CA GLY A 78 -6.89 -2.51 1.75
C GLY A 78 -7.45 -1.33 2.56
N ARG A 79 -7.83 -1.56 3.82
CA ARG A 79 -8.30 -0.47 4.72
C ARG A 79 -7.23 0.61 4.94
N CYS A 80 -5.98 0.21 5.16
CA CYS A 80 -4.88 1.16 5.33
C CYS A 80 -4.64 1.98 4.05
N LEU A 81 -4.66 1.32 2.89
CA LEU A 81 -4.39 1.95 1.61
C LEU A 81 -5.51 2.90 1.19
N VAL A 82 -6.77 2.58 1.47
CA VAL A 82 -7.91 3.49 1.25
C VAL A 82 -7.78 4.74 2.11
N LYS A 83 -7.42 4.60 3.39
CA LYS A 83 -7.17 5.75 4.27
C LYS A 83 -6.02 6.62 3.75
N PHE A 84 -4.93 5.99 3.29
CA PHE A 84 -3.81 6.68 2.67
C PHE A 84 -4.23 7.40 1.37
N ALA A 85 -4.99 6.76 0.50
CA ALA A 85 -5.54 7.36 -0.72
C ALA A 85 -6.38 8.61 -0.41
N TYR A 86 -7.22 8.54 0.62
CA TYR A 86 -7.99 9.69 1.10
C TYR A 86 -7.07 10.84 1.54
N GLN A 87 -6.02 10.57 2.31
CA GLN A 87 -5.05 11.59 2.73
C GLN A 87 -4.28 12.23 1.56
N LEU A 88 -4.06 11.47 0.48
CA LEU A 88 -3.47 11.96 -0.76
C LEU A 88 -4.42 12.79 -1.65
N GLY A 89 -5.65 13.04 -1.19
CA GLY A 89 -6.64 13.86 -1.88
C GLY A 89 -7.64 13.08 -2.75
N ILE A 90 -7.59 11.75 -2.76
CA ILE A 90 -8.60 10.92 -3.44
C ILE A 90 -9.81 10.80 -2.50
N HIS A 91 -10.59 11.86 -2.36
CA HIS A 91 -11.74 11.91 -1.45
C HIS A 91 -12.97 11.28 -2.09
N LYS A 92 -13.28 10.03 -1.70
CA LYS A 92 -14.48 9.29 -2.10
C LYS A 92 -15.09 8.61 -0.88
N THR A 93 -16.37 8.26 -0.98
CA THR A 93 -17.04 7.37 -0.01
C THR A 93 -16.85 5.92 -0.42
N LEU A 94 -17.04 5.61 -1.71
CA LEU A 94 -16.80 4.30 -2.31
C LEU A 94 -15.59 4.34 -3.25
N TYR A 95 -14.64 3.44 -3.01
CA TYR A 95 -13.42 3.26 -3.79
C TYR A 95 -13.49 2.00 -4.62
N HIS A 96 -13.03 2.09 -5.87
CA HIS A 96 -12.83 0.95 -6.75
C HIS A 96 -11.34 0.88 -7.10
N PHE A 97 -10.65 -0.16 -6.63
CA PHE A 97 -9.22 -0.33 -6.86
C PHE A 97 -8.91 -1.73 -7.38
N ILE A 98 -7.74 -1.90 -7.99
CA ILE A 98 -7.27 -3.21 -8.45
C ILE A 98 -6.08 -3.66 -7.61
N ALA A 99 -6.01 -4.97 -7.35
CA ALA A 99 -4.88 -5.64 -6.71
C ALA A 99 -4.48 -6.88 -7.52
N ALA A 100 -3.46 -7.61 -7.07
CA ALA A 100 -2.92 -8.79 -7.78
C ALA A 100 -3.97 -9.90 -8.03
N ASP A 101 -4.99 -9.98 -7.18
CA ASP A 101 -6.10 -10.94 -7.23
C ASP A 101 -7.39 -10.39 -7.87
N GLY A 102 -7.38 -9.15 -8.38
CA GLY A 102 -8.48 -8.58 -9.17
C GLY A 102 -9.04 -7.25 -8.64
N PRO A 103 -10.22 -6.83 -9.14
CA PRO A 103 -10.89 -5.60 -8.73
C PRO A 103 -11.52 -5.75 -7.33
N HIS A 104 -11.51 -4.66 -6.57
CA HIS A 104 -11.98 -4.58 -5.21
C HIS A 104 -12.72 -3.28 -4.96
N GLU A 105 -13.67 -3.35 -4.02
CA GLU A 105 -14.43 -2.22 -3.52
C GLU A 105 -14.13 -2.01 -2.04
N ALA A 106 -14.10 -0.74 -1.63
CA ALA A 106 -14.00 -0.38 -0.23
C ALA A 106 -14.77 0.90 0.06
N GLU A 107 -15.46 0.92 1.19
CA GLU A 107 -16.16 2.08 1.68
C GLU A 107 -15.40 2.69 2.85
N ILE A 108 -15.31 4.02 2.89
CA ILE A 108 -14.82 4.77 4.04
C ILE A 108 -16.00 5.50 4.69
N ASP A 109 -16.25 5.19 5.95
CA ASP A 109 -17.11 6.02 6.79
C ASP A 109 -16.26 7.20 7.30
N THR A 110 -16.69 8.42 6.99
CA THR A 110 -16.02 9.63 7.45
C THR A 110 -16.48 10.08 8.84
N ASP A 111 -17.57 9.50 9.35
CA ASP A 111 -18.21 9.91 10.59
C ASP A 111 -17.72 9.13 11.81
N GLY A 112 -17.02 8.00 11.59
CA GLY A 112 -16.34 7.20 12.63
C GLY A 112 -17.17 6.05 13.17
#